data_AF-A0A0F9RI48-F1
#
_entry.id   AF-A0A0F9RI48-F1
#
_cell.length_a   1.000
_cell.length_b   1.000
_cell.length_c   1.000
_cell.angle_alpha   90.00
_cell.angle_beta   90.00
_cell.angle_gamma   90.00
#
_symmetry.space_group_name_H-M   'P 1'
#
loop_
_entity.id
_entity.type
_entity.pdbx_description
1 polymer ?
#
loop_
_entity_poly.entity_id
_entity_poly.type
_entity_poly.pdbx_seq_one_letter_code
_entity_poly.pdbx_strand_id
1 'polypeptide(L)'
;MISAYHTKHIDIRQRALAMWLKGMTFTAVARAMGVSRQWVHEMLVPPKDLRQFIYNQAGGKCQDCGVHLGRNGHYHSIDDGPIDDFTKPLILLCLACHRPKHDKGGCL
;
A
#
# COMPACT_ATOMS: atom_id res chain seq x y z
N MET A 1 -26.04 3.50 4.48
CA MET A 1 -25.59 4.79 5.05
C MET A 1 -24.15 4.62 5.48
N ILE A 2 -23.19 5.17 4.73
CA ILE A 2 -21.77 5.15 5.12
C ILE A 2 -21.57 6.29 6.13
N SER A 3 -21.19 5.96 7.35
CA SER A 3 -20.96 6.93 8.44
C SER A 3 -19.83 7.90 8.05
N ALA A 4 -19.97 9.18 8.38
CA ALA A 4 -18.96 10.23 8.13
C ALA A 4 -17.58 9.93 8.79
N TYR A 5 -17.55 9.01 9.75
CA TYR A 5 -16.30 8.50 10.32
C TYR A 5 -15.55 7.59 9.34
N HIS A 6 -16.27 6.81 8.54
CA HIS A 6 -15.71 5.88 7.57
C HIS A 6 -15.06 6.63 6.39
N THR A 7 -15.67 7.73 5.93
CA THR A 7 -15.11 8.57 4.86
C THR A 7 -13.83 9.28 5.30
N LYS A 8 -13.79 9.86 6.51
CA LYS A 8 -12.59 10.55 7.02
C LYS A 8 -11.36 9.63 7.13
N HIS A 9 -11.55 8.36 7.47
CA HIS A 9 -10.45 7.38 7.54
C HIS A 9 -9.94 6.98 6.15
N ILE A 10 -10.84 6.85 5.17
CA ILE A 10 -10.47 6.59 3.77
C ILE A 10 -9.62 7.74 3.23
N ASP A 11 -10.03 8.99 3.48
CA ASP A 11 -9.31 10.18 2.99
C ASP A 11 -7.87 10.25 3.52
N ILE A 12 -7.66 9.90 4.80
CA ILE A 12 -6.32 9.94 5.40
C ILE A 12 -5.43 8.83 4.83
N ARG A 13 -5.98 7.62 4.62
CA ARG A 13 -5.25 6.50 4.00
C ARG A 13 -4.85 6.83 2.56
N GLN A 14 -5.79 7.39 1.77
CA GLN A 14 -5.53 7.82 0.40
C GLN A 14 -4.41 8.87 0.33
N ARG A 15 -4.45 9.89 1.20
CA ARG A 15 -3.39 10.91 1.26
C ARG A 15 -2.02 10.33 1.55
N ALA A 16 -1.93 9.41 2.52
CA ALA A 16 -0.68 8.75 2.86
C ALA A 16 -0.17 7.85 1.73
N LEU A 17 -1.08 7.10 1.10
CA LEU A 17 -0.80 6.25 -0.05
C LEU A 17 -0.26 7.09 -1.23
N ALA A 18 -0.90 8.22 -1.54
CA ALA A 18 -0.45 9.13 -2.60
C ALA A 18 0.97 9.66 -2.36
N MET A 19 1.34 9.98 -1.11
CA MET A 19 2.71 10.39 -0.78
C MET A 19 3.71 9.23 -0.91
N TRP A 20 3.32 8.03 -0.45
CA TRP A 20 4.15 6.84 -0.55
C TRP A 20 4.39 6.41 -2.00
N LEU A 21 3.36 6.49 -2.86
CA LEU A 21 3.47 6.22 -4.30
C LEU A 21 4.32 7.26 -5.06
N LYS A 22 4.53 8.44 -4.48
CA LYS A 22 5.53 9.43 -4.95
C LYS A 22 6.97 9.12 -4.50
N GLY A 23 7.18 7.99 -3.81
CA GLY A 23 8.50 7.56 -3.34
C GLY A 23 8.89 8.13 -1.97
N MET A 24 7.98 8.77 -1.24
CA MET A 24 8.28 9.24 0.13
C MET A 24 8.47 8.06 1.08
N THR A 25 9.43 8.16 2.00
CA THR A 25 9.60 7.16 3.07
C THR A 25 8.50 7.29 4.11
N PHE A 26 8.21 6.23 4.89
CA PHE A 26 7.23 6.31 5.98
C PHE A 26 7.53 7.41 7.00
N THR A 27 8.81 7.70 7.24
CA THR A 27 9.24 8.81 8.11
C THR A 27 8.88 10.17 7.51
N ALA A 28 9.06 10.34 6.20
CA ALA A 28 8.72 11.59 5.51
C ALA A 28 7.20 11.81 5.45
N VAL A 29 6.43 10.75 5.18
CA VAL A 29 4.95 10.78 5.22
C VAL A 29 4.46 11.12 6.62
N ALA A 30 4.99 10.45 7.66
CA ALA A 30 4.64 10.70 9.05
C ALA A 30 4.88 12.15 9.46
N ARG A 31 6.03 12.71 9.09
CA ARG A 31 6.36 14.14 9.31
C ARG A 31 5.36 15.06 8.61
N ALA A 32 5.02 14.78 7.35
CA ALA A 32 4.09 15.61 6.58
C ALA A 32 2.65 15.56 7.13
N MET A 33 2.27 14.45 7.76
CA MET A 33 0.93 14.23 8.30
C MET A 33 0.79 14.56 9.80
N GLY A 34 1.89 14.84 10.50
CA GLY A 34 1.87 15.09 11.95
C GLY A 34 1.54 13.85 12.78
N VAL A 35 1.93 12.65 12.32
CA VAL A 35 1.64 11.36 12.97
C VAL A 35 2.93 10.56 13.18
N SER A 36 2.85 9.41 13.84
CA SER A 36 4.02 8.54 14.04
C SER A 36 4.35 7.72 12.78
N ARG A 37 5.64 7.38 12.60
CA ARG A 37 6.09 6.45 11.54
C ARG A 37 5.37 5.10 11.64
N GLN A 38 5.19 4.59 12.86
CA GLN A 38 4.54 3.31 13.11
C GLN A 38 3.10 3.33 12.61
N TRP A 39 2.37 4.41 12.88
CA TRP A 39 0.99 4.57 12.42
C TRP A 39 0.90 4.59 10.89
N VAL A 40 1.81 5.29 10.20
CA VAL A 40 1.88 5.24 8.72
C VAL A 40 2.17 3.84 8.21
N HIS A 41 3.09 3.12 8.85
CA HIS A 41 3.41 1.75 8.45
C HIS A 41 2.20 0.83 8.62
N GLU A 42 1.53 0.83 9.78
CA GLU A 42 0.33 0.01 10.01
C GLU A 42 -0.82 0.35 9.06
N MET A 43 -0.92 1.61 8.66
CA MET A 43 -1.95 2.10 7.76
C MET A 43 -1.76 1.65 6.29
N LEU A 44 -0.51 1.58 5.83
CA LEU A 44 -0.15 1.35 4.42
C LEU A 44 0.44 -0.03 4.13
N VAL A 45 0.75 -0.81 5.17
CA VAL A 45 1.48 -2.07 5.03
C VAL A 45 0.75 -3.17 5.77
N PRO A 46 0.54 -4.36 5.16
CA PRO A 46 -0.13 -5.45 5.84
C PRO A 46 0.68 -5.97 7.04
N PRO A 47 0.02 -6.71 7.95
CA PRO A 47 0.69 -7.35 9.09
C PRO A 47 1.90 -8.19 8.67
N LYS A 48 2.88 -8.32 9.57
CA LYS A 48 4.17 -8.97 9.28
C LYS A 48 4.01 -10.39 8.72
N ASP A 49 3.10 -11.17 9.26
CA ASP A 49 2.94 -12.57 8.86
C ASP A 49 2.31 -12.67 7.47
N LEU A 50 1.31 -11.83 7.18
CA LEU A 50 0.70 -11.72 5.85
C LEU A 50 1.74 -11.28 4.80
N ARG A 51 2.58 -10.31 5.14
CA ARG A 51 3.70 -9.89 4.28
C ARG A 51 4.65 -11.02 3.95
N GLN A 52 5.05 -11.79 4.95
CA GLN A 52 6.00 -12.89 4.79
C GLN A 52 5.38 -14.00 3.93
N PHE A 53 4.10 -14.32 4.16
CA PHE A 53 3.35 -15.28 3.35
C PHE A 53 3.35 -14.90 1.86
N ILE A 54 2.91 -13.67 1.54
CA ILE A 54 2.85 -13.18 0.15
C ILE A 54 4.24 -13.09 -0.47
N TYR A 55 5.24 -12.65 0.29
CA TYR A 55 6.62 -12.57 -0.20
C TYR A 55 7.17 -13.94 -0.61
N ASN A 56 6.92 -14.96 0.22
CA ASN A 56 7.32 -16.34 -0.06
C ASN A 56 6.58 -16.89 -1.28
N GLN A 57 5.26 -16.65 -1.38
CA GLN A 57 4.46 -17.06 -2.54
C GLN A 57 4.97 -16.43 -3.85
N ALA A 58 5.42 -15.17 -3.80
CA ALA A 58 5.97 -14.45 -4.94
C ALA A 58 7.45 -14.79 -5.23
N GLY A 59 8.10 -15.65 -4.43
CA GLY A 59 9.53 -15.94 -4.56
C GLY A 59 10.42 -14.69 -4.43
N GLY A 60 9.95 -13.68 -3.69
CA GLY A 60 10.61 -12.38 -3.53
C GLY A 60 10.68 -11.51 -4.80
N LYS A 61 9.86 -11.80 -5.81
CA LYS A 61 9.80 -11.06 -7.08
C LYS A 61 8.50 -10.29 -7.23
N CYS A 62 8.53 -9.22 -8.00
CA CYS A 62 7.33 -8.54 -8.47
C CYS A 62 6.49 -9.53 -9.30
N GLN A 63 5.23 -9.69 -8.95
CA GLN A 63 4.32 -10.61 -9.63
C GLN A 63 3.77 -10.05 -10.96
N ASP A 64 4.15 -8.83 -11.33
CA ASP A 64 3.84 -8.20 -12.62
C ASP A 64 5.05 -8.21 -13.56
N CYS A 65 6.17 -7.59 -13.17
CA CYS A 65 7.36 -7.45 -14.02
C CYS A 65 8.53 -8.39 -13.69
N GLY A 66 8.44 -9.22 -12.65
CA GLY A 66 9.45 -10.24 -12.31
C GLY A 66 10.73 -9.75 -11.61
N VAL A 67 10.92 -8.44 -11.41
CA VAL A 67 12.11 -7.89 -10.72
C VAL A 67 12.20 -8.38 -9.28
N HIS A 68 13.41 -8.69 -8.79
CA HIS A 68 13.62 -9.09 -7.39
C HIS A 68 13.52 -7.88 -6.46
N LEU A 69 12.73 -7.99 -5.39
CA LEU A 69 12.33 -6.85 -4.57
C LEU A 69 13.06 -6.73 -3.24
N GLY A 70 13.66 -7.82 -2.74
CA GLY A 70 14.21 -7.85 -1.39
C GLY A 70 13.18 -7.35 -0.37
N ARG A 71 13.50 -6.27 0.37
CA ARG A 71 12.58 -5.68 1.36
C ARG A 71 11.73 -4.51 0.83
N ASN A 72 11.81 -4.21 -0.46
CA ASN A 72 11.21 -3.02 -1.08
C ASN A 72 9.89 -3.34 -1.82
N GLY A 73 9.28 -4.49 -1.55
CA GLY A 73 8.01 -4.86 -2.16
C GLY A 73 6.84 -4.07 -1.60
N HIS A 74 5.91 -3.72 -2.48
CA HIS A 74 4.63 -3.10 -2.18
C HIS A 74 3.53 -4.17 -2.28
N TYR A 75 2.48 -4.03 -1.49
CA TYR A 75 1.38 -5.00 -1.43
C TYR A 75 0.11 -4.34 -1.92
N HIS A 76 -0.51 -4.92 -2.92
CA HIS A 76 -1.72 -4.38 -3.54
C HIS A 76 -2.87 -5.37 -3.45
N SER A 77 -4.08 -4.93 -3.13
CA SER A 77 -5.27 -5.80 -3.22
C SER A 77 -5.63 -6.08 -4.67
N ILE A 78 -5.87 -7.35 -5.01
CA ILE A 78 -6.19 -7.76 -6.39
C ILE A 78 -7.48 -7.10 -6.88
N ASP A 79 -8.44 -6.93 -5.97
CA ASP A 79 -9.63 -6.13 -6.25
C ASP A 79 -9.21 -4.65 -6.25
N ASP A 80 -9.27 -4.01 -7.42
CA ASP A 80 -8.89 -2.61 -7.61
C ASP A 80 -9.75 -1.70 -6.72
N GLY A 81 -9.10 -0.81 -5.98
CA GLY A 81 -9.76 0.14 -5.10
C GLY A 81 -8.86 1.33 -4.76
N PRO A 82 -9.43 2.36 -4.09
CA PRO A 82 -8.67 3.56 -3.77
C PRO A 82 -7.55 3.38 -2.77
N ILE A 83 -7.64 2.30 -1.99
CA ILE A 83 -6.70 1.93 -0.95
C ILE A 83 -6.64 0.41 -0.92
N ASP A 84 -5.50 -0.12 -0.48
CA ASP A 84 -5.37 -1.56 -0.32
C ASP A 84 -6.22 -2.09 0.84
N ASP A 85 -7.01 -3.11 0.52
CA ASP A 85 -7.78 -3.90 1.48
C ASP A 85 -7.00 -5.17 1.83
N PHE A 86 -6.38 -5.19 3.01
CA PHE A 86 -5.59 -6.32 3.49
C PHE A 86 -6.44 -7.53 3.93
N THR A 87 -7.77 -7.45 3.84
CA THR A 87 -8.67 -8.60 3.99
C THR A 87 -8.90 -9.36 2.68
N LYS A 88 -8.47 -8.77 1.55
CA LYS A 88 -8.57 -9.35 0.21
C LYS A 88 -7.29 -10.07 -0.19
N PRO A 89 -7.33 -10.91 -1.25
CA PRO A 89 -6.13 -11.41 -1.88
C PRO A 89 -5.18 -10.26 -2.27
N LEU A 90 -3.90 -10.43 -1.97
CA LEU A 90 -2.87 -9.42 -2.19
C LEU A 90 -1.83 -9.94 -3.20
N ILE A 91 -1.23 -9.01 -3.95
CA ILE A 91 -0.09 -9.25 -4.84
C ILE A 91 1.12 -8.41 -4.43
N LEU A 92 2.31 -8.97 -4.66
CA LEU A 92 3.58 -8.30 -4.42
C LEU A 92 4.05 -7.57 -5.68
N LEU A 93 4.24 -6.25 -5.59
CA LEU A 93 4.62 -5.39 -6.70
C LEU A 93 5.86 -4.55 -6.40
N CYS A 94 6.59 -4.16 -7.44
CA CYS A 94 7.53 -3.04 -7.35
C CYS A 94 6.76 -1.72 -7.34
N LEU A 95 7.36 -0.62 -6.87
CA LEU A 95 6.74 0.71 -6.88
C LEU A 95 6.25 1.11 -8.29
N ALA A 96 7.03 0.81 -9.33
CA ALA A 96 6.70 1.17 -10.71
C ALA A 96 5.47 0.41 -11.26
N CYS A 97 5.23 -0.82 -10.80
CA CYS A 97 4.04 -1.61 -11.13
C CYS A 97 2.86 -1.30 -10.21
N HIS A 98 3.13 -0.93 -8.95
CA HIS A 98 2.11 -0.64 -7.95
C HIS A 98 1.36 0.66 -8.26
N ARG A 99 2.09 1.74 -8.55
CA ARG A 99 1.49 3.06 -8.79
C ARG A 99 0.43 3.05 -9.91
N PRO A 100 0.69 2.47 -11.11
CA PRO A 100 -0.31 2.40 -12.17
C PRO A 100 -1.60 1.65 -11.80
N LYS A 101 -1.59 0.76 -10.79
CA LYS A 101 -2.79 0.06 -10.34
C LYS A 101 -3.75 1.01 -9.62
N HIS A 102 -3.22 1.90 -8.79
CA HIS A 102 -4.04 2.96 -8.17
C HIS A 102 -4.41 4.09 -9.14
N ASP A 103 -3.53 4.42 -10.11
CA ASP A 103 -3.82 5.44 -11.13
C ASP A 103 -4.95 4.99 -12.09
N LYS A 104 -4.95 3.72 -12.53
CA LYS A 104 -5.98 3.17 -13.45
C LYS A 104 -7.34 2.96 -12.78
N GLY A 105 -7.37 2.78 -11.47
CA GLY A 105 -8.60 2.68 -10.67
C GLY A 105 -9.30 4.01 -10.40
N GLY A 106 -8.78 5.14 -10.91
CA GLY A 106 -9.41 6.46 -10.78
C GLY A 106 -9.35 7.05 -9.36
N CYS A 107 -8.34 6.68 -8.57
CA CYS A 107 -8.33 6.92 -7.12
C CYS A 107 -7.24 7.87 -6.61
N LEU A 108 -6.54 8.58 -7.50
CA LEU A 108 -5.49 9.55 -7.16
C LEU A 108 -5.66 10.86 -7.92
#